data_AF-A0A523ZM16-F1
#
_entry.id   AF-A0A523ZM16-F1
#
_cell.length_a   1.000
_cell.length_b   1.000
_cell.length_c   1.000
_cell.angle_alpha   90.00
_cell.angle_beta   90.00
_cell.angle_gamma   90.00
#
_symmetry.space_group_name_H-M   'P 1'
#
loop_
_entity.id
_entity.type
_entity.pdbx_description
1 polymer ?
#
loop_
_entity_poly.entity_id
_entity_poly.type
_entity_poly.pdbx_seq_one_letter_code
_entity_poly.pdbx_strand_id
1 'polypeptide(L)'
;MTECKKIQKDLVAFLYGELQEDEKELFKAHLDQCPHCRGELEEFKKITQAADVFKEDIDDAMASVDWEALPSKVSENILRKDARSRQESWLGKVSGFLFPPRLRPVYAGLLIGAVLGAVVTLMVFRTPQPGEINGREYFASQDFLENVELEMARRDTLDYLERSQYLLLDFVQSPSERSVDFWQSEYAAEQARGLLAKKKYINAQLDKFQLAKAKAICDQIEFLFFELTQVSVHLSVEEVNKLQRMIEDRQILLKINLLKKELERHNEM
;
A
#
# COMPACT_ATOMS: atom_id res chain seq x y z
N MET A 1 16.79 3.00 -39.45
CA MET A 1 16.87 3.22 -37.98
C MET A 1 15.51 3.11 -37.29
N THR A 2 14.43 3.66 -37.84
CA THR A 2 13.07 3.54 -37.27
C THR A 2 12.54 2.10 -37.30
N GLU A 3 12.83 1.33 -38.37
CA GLU A 3 12.40 -0.06 -38.50
C GLU A 3 13.12 -1.02 -37.53
N CYS A 4 14.43 -0.85 -37.32
CA CYS A 4 15.18 -1.63 -36.32
C CYS A 4 14.61 -1.49 -34.91
N LYS A 5 14.19 -0.29 -34.51
CA LYS A 5 13.56 -0.06 -33.20
C LYS A 5 12.21 -0.76 -33.05
N LYS A 6 11.46 -0.92 -34.15
CA LYS A 6 10.19 -1.65 -34.14
C LYS A 6 10.46 -3.15 -33.99
N ILE A 7 11.37 -3.68 -34.82
CA ILE A 7 11.84 -5.07 -34.77
C ILE A 7 12.36 -5.46 -33.38
N GLN A 8 13.13 -4.58 -32.73
CA GLN A 8 13.64 -4.83 -31.38
C GLN A 8 12.54 -4.97 -30.32
N LYS A 9 11.44 -4.21 -30.44
CA LYS A 9 10.30 -4.33 -29.52
C LYS A 9 9.54 -5.64 -29.71
N ASP A 10 9.46 -6.09 -30.96
CA ASP A 10 8.69 -7.27 -31.36
C ASP A 10 9.53 -8.57 -31.31
N LEU A 11 10.80 -8.47 -30.88
CA LEU A 11 11.77 -9.58 -30.86
C LEU A 11 11.40 -10.70 -29.90
N VAL A 12 10.88 -10.35 -28.72
CA VAL A 12 10.40 -11.32 -27.73
C VAL A 12 9.12 -12.01 -28.22
N ALA A 13 8.18 -11.24 -28.78
CA ALA A 13 6.94 -11.78 -29.37
C ALA A 13 7.23 -12.74 -30.55
N PHE A 14 8.27 -12.45 -31.34
CA PHE A 14 8.75 -13.37 -32.39
C PHE A 14 9.28 -14.69 -31.81
N LEU A 15 10.08 -14.64 -30.75
CA LEU A 15 10.67 -15.83 -30.10
C LEU A 15 9.61 -16.76 -29.50
N TYR A 16 8.56 -16.20 -28.89
CA TYR A 16 7.44 -16.97 -28.33
C TYR A 16 6.35 -17.31 -29.37
N GLY A 17 6.53 -16.89 -30.63
CA GLY A 17 5.61 -17.22 -31.73
C GLY A 17 4.29 -16.44 -31.71
N GLU A 18 4.20 -15.37 -30.91
CA GLU A 18 2.99 -14.57 -30.65
C GLU A 18 2.70 -13.53 -31.74
N LEU A 19 3.63 -13.30 -32.68
CA LEU A 19 3.41 -12.39 -33.81
C LEU A 19 2.41 -12.95 -34.84
N GLN A 20 1.67 -12.04 -35.49
CA GLN A 20 0.79 -12.40 -36.60
C GLN A 20 1.62 -12.83 -37.83
N GLU A 21 1.02 -13.62 -38.73
CA GLU A 21 1.74 -14.21 -39.87
C GLU A 21 2.34 -13.15 -40.80
N ASP A 22 1.58 -12.08 -41.08
CA ASP A 22 2.01 -10.94 -41.88
C ASP A 22 3.21 -10.19 -41.25
N GLU A 23 3.24 -10.11 -39.91
CA GLU A 23 4.32 -9.46 -39.17
C GLU A 23 5.57 -10.34 -39.09
N LYS A 24 5.39 -11.67 -38.99
CA LYS A 24 6.49 -12.66 -39.02
C LYS A 24 7.25 -12.64 -40.33
N GLU A 25 6.57 -12.47 -41.46
CA GLU A 25 7.23 -12.39 -42.78
C GLU A 25 8.08 -11.11 -42.90
N LEU A 26 7.55 -9.97 -42.48
CA LEU A 26 8.26 -8.69 -42.44
C LEU A 26 9.46 -8.75 -41.47
N PHE A 27 9.30 -9.42 -40.33
CA PHE A 27 10.35 -9.62 -39.35
C PHE A 27 11.50 -10.46 -39.91
N LYS A 28 11.19 -11.60 -40.56
CA LYS A 28 12.19 -12.46 -41.22
C LYS A 28 12.93 -11.73 -42.34
N ALA A 29 12.20 -11.00 -43.19
CA ALA A 29 12.81 -10.21 -44.26
C ALA A 29 13.80 -9.16 -43.73
N HIS A 30 13.50 -8.54 -42.59
CA HIS A 30 14.41 -7.59 -41.94
C HIS A 30 15.63 -8.28 -41.32
N LEU A 31 15.45 -9.43 -40.67
CA LEU A 31 16.56 -10.21 -40.09
C LEU A 31 17.55 -10.71 -41.15
N ASP A 32 17.08 -10.95 -42.38
CA ASP A 32 17.93 -11.33 -43.51
C ASP A 32 18.84 -10.18 -43.97
N GLN A 33 18.38 -8.93 -43.83
CA GLN A 33 19.07 -7.73 -44.28
C GLN A 33 19.89 -7.03 -43.18
N CYS A 34 19.52 -7.22 -41.91
CA CYS A 34 20.11 -6.50 -40.78
C CYS A 34 20.94 -7.43 -39.86
N PRO A 35 22.28 -7.36 -39.90
CA PRO A 35 23.13 -8.19 -39.06
C PRO A 35 23.06 -7.83 -37.56
N HIS A 36 22.74 -6.58 -37.24
CA HIS A 36 22.60 -6.11 -35.85
C HIS A 36 21.42 -6.79 -35.16
N CYS A 37 20.22 -6.70 -35.74
CA CYS A 37 19.01 -7.32 -35.17
C CYS A 37 19.10 -8.85 -35.15
N ARG A 38 19.83 -9.46 -36.10
CA ARG A 38 20.14 -10.89 -36.05
C ARG A 38 21.03 -11.26 -34.86
N GLY A 39 22.05 -10.45 -34.57
CA GLY A 39 22.93 -10.65 -33.41
C GLY A 39 22.16 -10.56 -32.09
N GLU A 40 21.29 -9.56 -31.96
CA GLU A 40 20.42 -9.40 -30.78
C GLU A 40 19.49 -10.61 -30.60
N LEU A 41 18.85 -11.09 -31.67
CA LEU A 41 17.98 -12.27 -31.61
C LEU A 41 18.73 -13.51 -31.10
N GLU A 42 19.96 -13.74 -31.59
CA GLU A 42 20.78 -14.86 -31.17
C GLU A 42 21.24 -14.73 -29.71
N GLU A 43 21.48 -13.51 -29.22
CA GLU A 43 21.79 -13.27 -27.81
C GLU A 43 20.60 -13.59 -26.91
N PHE A 44 19.41 -13.11 -27.26
CA PHE A 44 18.17 -13.45 -26.55
C PHE A 44 17.90 -14.95 -26.55
N LYS A 45 18.10 -15.64 -27.68
CA LYS A 45 17.93 -17.09 -27.78
C LYS A 45 18.88 -17.86 -26.87
N LYS A 46 20.13 -17.40 -26.71
CA LYS A 46 21.08 -18.01 -25.77
C LYS A 46 20.63 -17.86 -24.32
N ILE A 47 20.09 -16.69 -23.96
CA ILE A 47 19.58 -16.43 -22.60
C ILE A 47 18.38 -17.32 -22.30
N THR A 48 17.41 -17.43 -23.23
CA THR A 48 16.24 -18.28 -23.02
C THR A 48 16.61 -19.76 -22.96
N GLN A 49 17.53 -20.22 -23.81
CA GLN A 49 18.03 -21.59 -23.75
C GLN A 49 18.76 -21.90 -22.44
N ALA A 50 19.52 -20.94 -21.90
CA ALA A 50 20.15 -21.09 -20.60
C ALA A 50 19.13 -21.17 -19.45
N ALA A 51 18.00 -20.47 -19.57
CA ALA A 51 16.89 -20.57 -18.63
C ALA A 51 16.14 -21.91 -18.75
N ASP A 52 15.98 -22.44 -19.97
CA ASP A 52 15.32 -23.73 -20.21
C ASP A 52 16.05 -24.90 -19.53
N VAL A 53 17.37 -24.81 -19.32
CA VAL A 53 18.13 -25.84 -18.58
C VAL A 53 17.63 -26.00 -17.14
N PHE A 54 17.16 -24.92 -16.52
CA PHE A 54 16.64 -24.96 -15.14
C PHE A 54 15.18 -25.40 -15.08
N LYS A 55 14.53 -25.66 -16.21
CA LYS A 55 13.10 -25.99 -16.25
C LYS A 55 12.79 -27.26 -15.47
N GLU A 56 13.60 -28.31 -15.62
CA GLU A 56 13.42 -29.56 -14.86
C GLU A 56 13.60 -29.33 -13.36
N ASP A 57 14.65 -28.60 -12.95
CA ASP A 57 14.89 -28.27 -11.54
C ASP A 57 13.75 -27.42 -10.94
N ILE A 58 13.19 -26.48 -11.72
CA ILE A 58 12.06 -25.65 -11.32
C ILE A 58 10.79 -26.49 -11.21
N ASP A 59 10.50 -27.35 -12.18
CA ASP A 59 9.33 -28.22 -12.18
C ASP A 59 9.39 -29.21 -11.00
N ASP A 60 10.56 -29.77 -10.70
CA ASP A 60 10.80 -30.63 -9.53
C ASP A 60 10.62 -29.85 -8.21
N ALA A 61 11.15 -28.63 -8.14
CA ALA A 61 10.95 -27.76 -6.99
C ALA A 61 9.47 -27.40 -6.81
N MET A 62 8.75 -27.07 -7.88
CA MET A 62 7.32 -26.72 -7.87
C MET A 62 6.44 -27.92 -7.52
N ALA A 63 6.82 -29.13 -7.92
CA ALA A 63 6.13 -30.36 -7.54
C ALA A 63 6.29 -30.69 -6.04
N SER A 64 7.38 -30.26 -5.42
CA SER A 64 7.60 -30.42 -3.97
C SER A 64 6.80 -29.43 -3.11
N VAL A 65 6.20 -28.41 -3.72
CA VAL A 65 5.40 -27.39 -3.02
C VAL A 65 3.97 -27.90 -2.84
N ASP A 66 3.53 -27.97 -1.59
CA ASP A 66 2.14 -28.23 -1.22
C ASP A 66 1.32 -26.95 -1.41
N TRP A 67 0.71 -26.79 -2.58
CA TRP A 67 -0.04 -25.60 -2.98
C TRP A 67 -1.35 -25.43 -2.20
N GLU A 68 -1.92 -26.52 -1.69
CA GLU A 68 -3.13 -26.50 -0.87
C GLU A 68 -2.85 -26.02 0.57
N ALA A 69 -1.68 -26.37 1.13
CA ALA A 69 -1.27 -25.95 2.47
C ALA A 69 -0.44 -24.66 2.50
N LEU A 70 0.05 -24.18 1.36
CA LEU A 70 0.84 -22.94 1.29
C LEU A 70 0.05 -21.71 1.79
N PRO A 71 -1.22 -21.48 1.38
CA PRO A 71 -1.96 -20.30 1.81
C PRO A 71 -2.16 -20.26 3.33
N SER A 72 -2.50 -21.40 3.94
CA SER A 72 -2.71 -21.49 5.39
C SER A 72 -1.41 -21.26 6.17
N LYS A 73 -0.29 -21.83 5.72
CA LYS A 73 1.04 -21.59 6.32
C LYS A 73 1.48 -20.13 6.21
N VAL A 74 1.18 -19.46 5.11
CA VAL A 74 1.49 -18.03 4.93
C VAL A 74 0.62 -17.18 5.85
N SER A 75 -0.69 -17.44 5.91
CA SER A 75 -1.61 -16.72 6.80
C SER A 75 -1.25 -16.87 8.28
N GLU A 76 -0.91 -18.08 8.72
CA GLU A 76 -0.49 -18.35 10.10
C GLU A 76 0.83 -17.65 10.47
N ASN A 77 1.79 -17.59 9.54
CA ASN A 77 3.07 -16.94 9.79
C ASN A 77 2.95 -15.41 9.86
N ILE A 78 2.05 -14.81 9.09
CA ILE A 78 1.74 -13.38 9.17
C ILE A 78 1.10 -13.05 10.54
N LEU A 79 0.07 -13.82 10.93
CA LEU A 79 -0.63 -13.65 12.21
C LEU A 79 0.31 -13.83 13.43
N ARG A 80 1.24 -14.80 13.37
CA ARG A 80 2.23 -15.02 14.42
C ARG A 80 3.26 -13.89 14.55
N LYS A 81 3.62 -13.25 13.43
CA LYS A 81 4.57 -12.13 13.42
C LYS A 81 3.97 -10.88 14.07
N ASP A 82 2.68 -10.66 13.89
CA ASP A 82 1.95 -9.56 14.51
C ASP A 82 1.67 -9.77 16.01
N ALA A 83 1.46 -11.03 16.43
CA ALA A 83 1.27 -11.36 17.84
C ALA A 83 2.55 -11.12 18.68
N ARG A 84 3.74 -11.43 18.13
CA ARG A 84 5.02 -11.21 18.83
C ARG A 84 5.42 -9.73 18.91
N SER A 85 5.08 -8.91 17.92
CA SER A 85 5.43 -7.48 17.92
C SER A 85 4.59 -6.64 18.90
N ARG A 86 3.38 -7.10 19.24
CA ARG A 86 2.46 -6.37 20.13
C ARG A 86 2.70 -6.62 21.63
N GLN A 87 3.32 -7.74 22.00
CA GLN A 87 3.45 -8.14 23.41
C GLN A 87 4.68 -7.57 24.15
N GLU A 88 5.75 -7.17 23.44
CA GLU A 88 6.97 -6.64 24.08
C GLU A 88 6.91 -5.14 24.44
N SER A 89 5.97 -4.36 23.88
CA SER A 89 5.98 -2.90 24.04
C SER A 89 5.22 -2.36 25.27
N TRP A 90 4.36 -3.16 25.90
CA TRP A 90 3.48 -2.69 26.98
C TRP A 90 4.02 -3.00 28.40
N LEU A 91 4.66 -4.16 28.61
CA LEU A 91 5.20 -4.52 29.93
C LEU A 91 6.49 -3.78 30.31
N GLY A 92 7.19 -3.17 29.34
CA GLY A 92 8.39 -2.38 29.59
C GLY A 92 8.14 -0.95 30.12
N LYS A 93 6.89 -0.45 30.09
CA LYS A 93 6.57 0.94 30.44
C LYS A 93 5.93 1.15 31.80
N VAL A 94 5.49 0.10 32.49
CA VAL A 94 4.72 0.22 33.75
C VAL A 94 5.53 -0.12 35.00
N SER A 95 6.71 -0.75 34.87
CA SER A 95 7.57 -1.10 36.02
C SER A 95 8.52 0.03 36.49
N GLY A 96 8.53 1.18 35.82
CA GLY A 96 9.50 2.26 36.08
C GLY A 96 9.02 3.40 37.00
N PHE A 97 7.75 3.44 37.44
CA PHE A 97 7.17 4.67 38.00
C PHE A 97 6.73 4.61 39.48
N LEU A 98 7.07 3.58 40.25
CA LEU A 98 6.70 3.50 41.68
C LEU A 98 7.90 3.20 42.60
N PHE A 99 8.82 4.17 42.72
CA PHE A 99 9.49 4.68 43.96
C PHE A 99 10.20 3.70 44.96
N PRO A 100 11.17 4.17 45.81
CA PRO A 100 12.61 3.80 45.87
C PRO A 100 12.99 3.19 47.26
N PRO A 101 14.11 3.47 48.00
CA PRO A 101 15.49 3.96 47.73
C PRO A 101 16.60 3.17 48.48
N ARG A 102 17.71 2.73 47.83
CA ARG A 102 19.04 2.46 48.48
C ARG A 102 20.07 1.86 47.51
N LEU A 103 20.69 2.63 46.62
CA LEU A 103 21.89 2.17 45.90
C LEU A 103 22.89 3.31 45.71
N ARG A 104 23.75 3.47 46.73
CA ARG A 104 24.71 4.57 46.89
C ARG A 104 26.15 4.33 46.35
N PRO A 105 26.46 3.32 45.50
CA PRO A 105 27.72 3.42 44.73
C PRO A 105 27.66 3.13 43.22
N VAL A 106 26.49 2.78 42.64
CA VAL A 106 26.45 2.35 41.20
C VAL A 106 26.50 3.53 40.22
N TYR A 107 26.14 4.74 40.64
CA TYR A 107 26.13 5.93 39.77
C TYR A 107 27.51 6.46 39.38
N ALA A 108 28.57 6.10 40.11
CA ALA A 108 29.93 6.53 39.76
C ALA A 108 30.49 5.81 38.52
N GLY A 109 30.10 4.56 38.26
CA GLY A 109 30.51 3.83 37.06
C GLY A 109 29.76 4.26 35.79
N LEU A 110 28.48 4.65 35.95
CA LEU A 110 27.62 5.03 34.83
C LEU A 110 28.01 6.38 34.19
N LEU A 111 28.50 7.33 35.01
CA LEU A 111 28.98 8.62 34.50
C LEU A 111 30.30 8.49 33.73
N ILE A 112 31.21 7.60 34.17
CA ILE A 112 32.48 7.38 33.47
C ILE A 112 32.24 6.65 32.13
N GLY A 113 31.34 5.67 32.11
CA GLY A 113 30.95 4.98 30.88
C GLY A 113 30.24 5.89 29.87
N ALA A 114 29.35 6.76 30.34
CA ALA A 114 28.64 7.71 29.48
C ALA A 114 29.57 8.77 28.86
N VAL A 115 30.54 9.27 29.62
CA VAL A 115 31.53 10.25 29.11
C VAL A 115 32.49 9.59 28.10
N LEU A 116 32.99 8.39 28.39
CA LEU A 116 33.85 7.66 27.45
C LEU A 116 33.10 7.25 26.17
N GLY A 117 31.84 6.82 26.30
CA GLY A 117 30.99 6.52 25.15
C GLY A 117 30.71 7.75 24.28
N ALA A 118 30.44 8.91 24.90
CA ALA A 118 30.21 10.15 24.18
C ALA A 118 31.47 10.64 23.43
N VAL A 119 32.65 10.48 24.01
CA VAL A 119 33.93 10.86 23.39
C VAL A 119 34.27 9.96 22.20
N VAL A 120 34.09 8.63 22.33
CA VAL A 120 34.30 7.69 21.21
C VAL A 120 33.31 7.95 20.07
N THR A 121 32.04 8.20 20.39
CA THR A 121 31.01 8.53 19.39
C THR A 121 31.35 9.84 18.67
N LEU A 122 31.79 10.87 19.40
CA LEU A 122 32.22 12.13 18.81
C LEU A 122 33.46 11.98 17.92
N MET A 123 34.36 11.05 18.23
CA MET A 123 35.57 10.81 17.45
C MET A 123 35.28 10.05 16.14
N VAL A 124 34.33 9.12 16.16
CA VAL A 124 33.84 8.40 14.95
C VAL A 124 33.01 9.32 14.05
N PHE A 125 32.28 10.28 14.62
CA PHE A 125 31.51 11.26 13.84
C PHE A 125 32.37 12.46 13.35
N ARG A 126 33.61 12.63 13.83
CA ARG A 126 34.50 13.74 13.40
C ARG A 126 35.54 13.36 12.35
N THR A 127 35.64 12.09 11.95
CA THR A 127 36.47 11.73 10.80
C THR A 127 35.80 12.23 9.51
N PRO A 128 36.45 13.12 8.74
CA PRO A 128 35.91 13.57 7.47
C PRO A 128 35.91 12.39 6.50
N GLN A 129 34.73 11.99 6.04
CA GLN A 129 34.59 10.94 5.05
C GLN A 129 35.27 11.36 3.74
N PRO A 130 36.08 10.47 3.11
CA PRO A 130 36.56 10.70 1.76
C PRO A 130 35.40 10.56 0.78
N GLY A 131 35.18 11.62 0.00
CA GLY A 131 34.89 11.58 -1.44
C GLY A 131 33.72 10.73 -1.94
N GLU A 132 32.63 11.43 -2.28
CA GLU A 132 31.81 11.21 -3.48
C GLU A 132 31.39 9.77 -3.80
N ILE A 133 30.29 9.35 -3.16
CA ILE A 133 29.38 8.41 -3.81
C ILE A 133 28.69 9.19 -4.92
N ASN A 134 29.14 8.98 -6.16
CA ASN A 134 28.52 9.45 -7.40
C ASN A 134 27.00 9.47 -7.27
N GLY A 135 26.42 10.65 -7.46
CA GLY A 135 24.98 10.84 -7.59
C GLY A 135 24.49 9.99 -8.77
N ARG A 136 24.03 8.78 -8.46
CA ARG A 136 23.08 8.10 -9.33
C ARG A 136 21.81 8.94 -9.23
N GLU A 137 21.65 9.87 -10.17
CA GLU A 137 20.34 10.43 -10.46
C GLU A 137 19.41 9.24 -10.72
N TYR A 138 18.58 8.92 -9.73
CA TYR A 138 17.56 7.89 -9.87
C TYR A 138 16.53 8.43 -10.86
N PHE A 139 16.74 8.15 -12.15
CA PHE A 139 15.74 8.37 -13.17
C PHE A 139 14.65 7.30 -13.03
N ALA A 140 13.63 7.60 -12.24
CA ALA A 140 12.37 6.88 -12.32
C ALA A 140 11.68 7.29 -13.63
N SER A 141 11.20 6.31 -14.41
CA SER A 141 10.39 6.62 -15.59
C SER A 141 9.09 7.30 -15.15
N GLN A 142 8.55 8.18 -15.99
CA GLN A 142 7.27 8.85 -15.72
C GLN A 142 6.15 7.81 -15.52
N ASP A 143 6.15 6.74 -16.31
CA ASP A 143 5.20 5.64 -16.18
C ASP A 143 5.30 4.92 -14.83
N PHE A 144 6.51 4.72 -14.30
CA PHE A 144 6.70 4.14 -12.96
C PHE A 144 6.16 5.08 -11.88
N LEU A 145 6.44 6.39 -11.98
CA LEU A 145 5.94 7.38 -11.04
C LEU A 145 4.41 7.46 -11.07
N GLU A 146 3.80 7.42 -12.25
CA GLU A 146 2.34 7.45 -12.41
C GLU A 146 1.67 6.21 -11.82
N ASN A 147 2.25 5.03 -12.04
CA ASN A 147 1.79 3.77 -11.45
C ASN A 147 1.91 3.78 -9.92
N VAL A 148 3.06 4.22 -9.39
CA VAL A 148 3.24 4.36 -7.94
C VAL A 148 2.24 5.36 -7.35
N GLU A 149 2.03 6.49 -8.00
CA GLU A 149 1.05 7.49 -7.54
C GLU A 149 -0.38 6.95 -7.58
N LEU A 150 -0.73 6.17 -8.60
CA LEU A 150 -2.03 5.50 -8.68
C LEU A 150 -2.22 4.46 -7.56
N GLU A 151 -1.20 3.63 -7.29
CA GLU A 151 -1.28 2.64 -6.20
C GLU A 151 -1.36 3.29 -4.83
N MET A 152 -0.60 4.38 -4.60
CA MET A 152 -0.74 5.18 -3.38
C MET A 152 -2.15 5.76 -3.26
N ALA A 153 -2.69 6.35 -4.33
CA ALA A 153 -4.03 6.90 -4.35
C ALA A 153 -5.10 5.84 -4.03
N ARG A 154 -4.95 4.65 -4.59
CA ARG A 154 -5.82 3.50 -4.32
C ARG A 154 -5.77 3.10 -2.85
N ARG A 155 -4.57 2.94 -2.29
CA ARG A 155 -4.37 2.57 -0.88
C ARG A 155 -4.96 3.61 0.07
N ASP A 156 -4.72 4.89 -0.21
CA ASP A 156 -5.24 5.98 0.62
C ASP A 156 -6.77 6.05 0.56
N THR A 157 -7.35 5.78 -0.61
CA THR A 157 -8.80 5.65 -0.81
C THR A 157 -9.36 4.46 -0.04
N LEU A 158 -8.71 3.30 -0.09
CA LEU A 158 -9.11 2.12 0.68
C LEU A 158 -9.12 2.39 2.19
N ASP A 159 -8.06 2.99 2.73
CA ASP A 159 -7.97 3.34 4.15
C ASP A 159 -9.01 4.42 4.53
N TYR A 160 -9.35 5.34 3.63
CA TYR A 160 -10.47 6.28 3.86
C TYR A 160 -11.83 5.56 3.91
N LEU A 161 -12.10 4.68 2.95
CA LEU A 161 -13.34 3.93 2.87
C LEU A 161 -13.52 2.99 4.07
N GLU A 162 -12.46 2.33 4.50
CA GLU A 162 -12.48 1.44 5.66
C GLU A 162 -12.81 2.19 6.96
N ARG A 163 -12.13 3.30 7.24
CA ARG A 163 -12.43 4.09 8.45
C ARG A 163 -13.84 4.67 8.41
N SER A 164 -14.29 5.11 7.23
CA SER A 164 -15.65 5.60 7.04
C SER A 164 -16.69 4.49 7.27
N GLN A 165 -16.39 3.27 6.83
CA GLN A 165 -17.26 2.10 7.03
C GLN A 165 -17.45 1.78 8.51
N TYR A 166 -16.38 1.75 9.31
CA TYR A 166 -16.49 1.46 10.74
C TYR A 166 -17.39 2.47 11.44
N LEU A 167 -17.17 3.75 11.14
CA LEU A 167 -17.92 4.83 11.78
C LEU A 167 -19.40 4.86 11.36
N LEU A 168 -19.71 4.55 10.09
CA LEU A 168 -21.09 4.41 9.62
C LEU A 168 -21.76 3.14 10.14
N LEU A 169 -21.02 2.05 10.31
CA LEU A 169 -21.54 0.79 10.82
C LEU A 169 -21.94 0.91 12.30
N ASP A 170 -21.09 1.54 13.11
CA ASP A 170 -21.41 1.86 14.50
C ASP A 170 -22.65 2.75 14.61
N PHE A 171 -22.82 3.70 13.66
CA PHE A 171 -23.97 4.59 13.62
C PHE A 171 -25.28 3.88 13.22
N VAL A 172 -25.26 3.02 12.21
CA VAL A 172 -26.46 2.32 11.74
C VAL A 172 -26.90 1.22 12.72
N GLN A 173 -25.95 0.53 13.37
CA GLN A 173 -26.27 -0.54 14.31
C GLN A 173 -26.74 -0.04 15.68
N SER A 174 -26.44 1.21 16.02
CA SER A 174 -26.82 1.80 17.30
C SER A 174 -28.30 2.25 17.30
N PRO A 175 -29.05 1.98 18.38
CA PRO A 175 -30.38 2.57 18.58
C PRO A 175 -30.30 4.10 18.48
N SER A 176 -31.31 4.73 17.89
CA SER A 176 -31.26 6.15 17.54
C SER A 176 -30.97 7.07 18.73
N GLU A 177 -31.43 6.75 19.94
CA GLU A 177 -31.08 7.46 21.19
C GLU A 177 -29.58 7.38 21.50
N ARG A 178 -28.99 6.18 21.43
CA ARG A 178 -27.54 5.97 21.65
C ARG A 178 -26.70 6.59 20.54
N SER A 179 -27.23 6.63 19.32
CA SER A 179 -26.60 7.29 18.19
C SER A 179 -26.53 8.81 18.37
N VAL A 180 -27.57 9.44 18.94
CA VAL A 180 -27.53 10.87 19.30
C VAL A 180 -26.40 11.13 20.30
N ASP A 181 -26.33 10.36 21.39
CA ASP A 181 -25.29 10.50 22.41
C ASP A 181 -23.88 10.29 21.84
N PHE A 182 -23.72 9.30 20.95
CA PHE A 182 -22.45 9.03 20.28
C PHE A 182 -22.01 10.21 19.42
N TRP A 183 -22.89 10.80 18.62
CA TRP A 183 -22.56 11.92 17.73
C TRP A 183 -22.44 13.27 18.44
N GLN A 184 -23.05 13.41 19.61
CA GLN A 184 -22.80 14.53 20.52
C GLN A 184 -21.45 14.41 21.24
N SER A 185 -20.84 13.21 21.26
CA SER A 185 -19.51 13.03 21.83
C SER A 185 -18.44 13.75 21.00
N GLU A 186 -17.48 14.36 21.71
CA GLU A 186 -16.34 15.02 21.07
C GLU A 186 -15.52 14.05 20.21
N TYR A 187 -15.46 12.78 20.61
CA TYR A 187 -14.76 11.72 19.89
C TYR A 187 -15.32 11.45 18.49
N ALA A 188 -16.65 11.26 18.36
CA ALA A 188 -17.26 10.98 17.06
C ALA A 188 -17.13 12.19 16.11
N ALA A 189 -17.32 13.40 16.65
CA ALA A 189 -17.15 14.63 15.90
C ALA A 189 -15.69 14.81 15.43
N GLU A 190 -14.70 14.48 16.26
CA GLU A 190 -13.29 14.50 15.90
C GLU A 190 -12.97 13.49 14.79
N GLN A 191 -13.44 12.26 14.90
CA GLN A 191 -13.24 11.23 13.86
C GLN A 191 -13.85 11.64 12.52
N ALA A 192 -15.09 12.16 12.52
CA ALA A 192 -15.74 12.64 11.32
C ALA A 192 -15.01 13.84 10.69
N ARG A 193 -14.57 14.83 11.49
CA ARG A 193 -13.73 15.93 11.01
C ARG A 193 -12.39 15.45 10.45
N GLY A 194 -11.77 14.46 11.09
CA GLY A 194 -10.55 13.81 10.62
C GLY A 194 -10.75 13.15 9.26
N LEU A 195 -11.88 12.47 9.04
CA LEU A 195 -12.24 11.89 7.74
C LEU A 195 -12.51 12.96 6.68
N LEU A 196 -13.21 14.05 7.01
CA LEU A 196 -13.40 15.19 6.10
C LEU A 196 -12.05 15.81 5.69
N ALA A 197 -11.14 16.01 6.64
CA ALA A 197 -9.80 16.52 6.37
C ALA A 197 -8.99 15.55 5.49
N LYS A 198 -9.08 14.23 5.78
CA LYS A 198 -8.41 13.21 4.98
C LYS A 198 -8.94 13.16 3.56
N LYS A 199 -10.25 13.31 3.36
CA LYS A 199 -10.84 13.40 2.03
C LYS A 199 -10.22 14.53 1.22
N LYS A 200 -10.09 15.72 1.81
CA LYS A 200 -9.48 16.89 1.14
C LYS A 200 -8.08 16.58 0.60
N TYR A 201 -7.30 15.76 1.32
CA TYR A 201 -5.98 15.34 0.90
C TYR A 201 -6.00 14.37 -0.30
N ILE A 202 -6.90 13.38 -0.29
CA ILE A 202 -7.01 12.38 -1.36
C ILE A 202 -7.77 12.90 -2.60
N ASN A 203 -8.50 14.00 -2.50
CA ASN A 203 -9.39 14.48 -3.56
C ASN A 203 -8.68 14.74 -4.89
N ALA A 204 -7.46 15.29 -4.85
CA ALA A 204 -6.66 15.53 -6.05
C ALA A 204 -6.28 14.22 -6.77
N GLN A 205 -6.16 13.13 -6.03
CA GLN A 205 -5.82 11.81 -6.57
C GLN A 205 -7.05 11.07 -7.11
N LEU A 206 -8.24 11.36 -6.54
CA LEU A 206 -9.53 10.82 -6.97
C LEU A 206 -10.01 11.38 -8.32
N ASP A 207 -9.38 12.44 -8.83
CA ASP A 207 -9.68 13.02 -10.14
C ASP A 207 -9.19 12.16 -11.32
N LYS A 208 -8.36 11.14 -11.05
CA LYS A 208 -7.93 10.18 -12.06
C LYS A 208 -9.13 9.38 -12.56
N PHE A 209 -9.24 9.21 -13.88
CA PHE A 209 -10.38 8.53 -14.54
C PHE A 209 -10.70 7.15 -13.94
N GLN A 210 -9.66 6.40 -13.56
CA GLN A 210 -9.78 5.06 -12.97
C GLN A 210 -10.43 5.06 -11.57
N LEU A 211 -10.44 6.20 -10.87
CA LEU A 211 -11.00 6.37 -9.53
C LEU A 211 -12.30 7.18 -9.50
N ALA A 212 -12.90 7.49 -10.66
CA ALA A 212 -14.12 8.32 -10.72
C ALA A 212 -15.30 7.72 -9.95
N LYS A 213 -15.46 6.38 -9.96
CA LYS A 213 -16.46 5.68 -9.13
C LYS A 213 -16.19 5.88 -7.64
N ALA A 214 -14.92 5.78 -7.24
CA ALA A 214 -14.51 5.96 -5.86
C ALA A 214 -14.76 7.38 -5.38
N LYS A 215 -14.47 8.37 -6.22
CA LYS A 215 -14.79 9.77 -5.97
C LYS A 215 -16.26 9.98 -5.64
N ALA A 216 -17.15 9.46 -6.48
CA ALA A 216 -18.60 9.63 -6.28
C ALA A 216 -19.11 9.04 -4.96
N ILE A 217 -18.49 7.97 -4.47
CA ILE A 217 -18.81 7.37 -3.17
C ILE A 217 -18.20 8.20 -2.03
N CYS A 218 -16.95 8.65 -2.15
CA CYS A 218 -16.32 9.57 -1.19
C CYS A 218 -17.08 10.90 -1.08
N ASP A 219 -17.70 11.39 -2.15
CA ASP A 219 -18.60 12.55 -2.16
C ASP A 219 -19.86 12.31 -1.34
N GLN A 220 -20.48 11.13 -1.46
CA GLN A 220 -21.64 10.77 -0.65
C GLN A 220 -21.30 10.65 0.83
N ILE A 221 -20.13 10.08 1.15
CA ILE A 221 -19.64 9.94 2.54
C ILE A 221 -19.31 11.30 3.15
N GLU A 222 -18.67 12.19 2.38
CA GLU A 222 -18.38 13.55 2.84
C GLU A 222 -19.65 14.29 3.21
N PHE A 223 -20.65 14.25 2.34
CA PHE A 223 -21.93 14.91 2.58
C PHE A 223 -22.57 14.40 3.88
N LEU A 224 -22.55 13.08 4.11
CA LEU A 224 -23.02 12.48 5.36
C LEU A 224 -22.26 12.99 6.59
N PHE A 225 -20.93 12.93 6.58
CA PHE A 225 -20.14 13.39 7.72
C PHE A 225 -20.25 14.89 7.94
N PHE A 226 -20.46 15.66 6.88
CA PHE A 226 -20.74 17.08 6.98
C PHE A 226 -22.08 17.33 7.66
N GLU A 227 -23.16 16.65 7.24
CA GLU A 227 -24.46 16.74 7.93
C GLU A 227 -24.33 16.32 9.40
N LEU A 228 -23.64 15.23 9.68
CA LEU A 228 -23.45 14.74 11.05
C LEU A 228 -22.62 15.70 11.93
N THR A 229 -21.60 16.35 11.37
CA THR A 229 -20.75 17.30 12.11
C THR A 229 -21.35 18.70 12.24
N GLN A 230 -22.19 19.14 11.29
CA GLN A 230 -22.90 20.41 11.40
C GLN A 230 -24.10 20.32 12.33
N VAL A 231 -24.79 19.18 12.33
CA VAL A 231 -25.99 18.97 13.16
C VAL A 231 -25.61 18.49 14.57
N SER A 232 -24.37 18.06 14.84
CA SER A 232 -23.91 17.47 16.12
C SER A 232 -24.29 18.26 17.38
N VAL A 233 -24.48 19.58 17.27
CA VAL A 233 -24.85 20.46 18.39
C VAL A 233 -26.34 20.33 18.77
N HIS A 234 -27.21 19.90 17.85
CA HIS A 234 -28.66 19.79 18.03
C HIS A 234 -29.30 18.59 17.30
N LEU A 235 -28.62 17.43 17.18
CA LEU A 235 -29.26 16.25 16.56
C LEU A 235 -30.49 15.81 17.36
N SER A 236 -31.65 15.92 16.73
CA SER A 236 -32.87 15.24 17.18
C SER A 236 -32.84 13.76 16.80
N VAL A 237 -33.60 12.95 17.55
CA VAL A 237 -33.79 11.51 17.23
C VAL A 237 -34.41 11.34 15.83
N GLU A 238 -35.24 12.29 15.40
CA GLU A 238 -35.89 12.30 14.08
C GLU A 238 -34.89 12.49 12.94
N GLU A 239 -33.92 13.39 13.11
CA GLU A 239 -32.83 13.62 12.16
C GLU A 239 -31.87 12.43 12.09
N VAL A 240 -31.52 11.83 13.23
CA VAL A 240 -30.74 10.57 13.25
C VAL A 240 -31.46 9.49 12.46
N ASN A 241 -32.75 9.27 12.71
CA ASN A 241 -33.55 8.27 12.00
C ASN A 241 -33.66 8.56 10.50
N LYS A 242 -33.63 9.84 10.09
CA LYS A 242 -33.61 10.23 8.67
C LYS A 242 -32.26 9.90 8.04
N LEU A 243 -31.16 10.18 8.73
CA LEU A 243 -29.80 9.88 8.25
C LEU A 243 -29.53 8.38 8.19
N GLN A 244 -29.94 7.61 9.20
CA GLN A 244 -29.85 6.14 9.20
C GLN A 244 -30.61 5.54 8.00
N ARG A 245 -31.87 5.95 7.80
CA ARG A 245 -32.65 5.54 6.62
C ARG A 245 -31.99 5.93 5.30
N MET A 246 -31.41 7.13 5.20
CA MET A 246 -30.70 7.53 3.99
C MET A 246 -29.48 6.63 3.70
N ILE A 247 -28.74 6.21 4.73
CA ILE A 247 -27.60 5.31 4.59
C ILE A 247 -28.04 3.93 4.10
N GLU A 248 -29.15 3.42 4.65
CA GLU A 248 -29.75 2.14 4.26
C GLU A 248 -30.34 2.19 2.84
N ASP A 249 -31.19 3.18 2.53
CA ASP A 249 -31.86 3.35 1.24
C ASP A 249 -30.86 3.51 0.10
N ARG A 250 -29.78 4.27 0.34
CA ARG A 250 -28.71 4.47 -0.66
C ARG A 250 -27.71 3.32 -0.68
N GLN A 251 -27.86 2.32 0.18
CA GLN A 251 -27.00 1.15 0.32
C GLN A 251 -25.51 1.51 0.42
N ILE A 252 -25.19 2.54 1.20
CA ILE A 252 -23.85 3.15 1.21
C ILE A 252 -22.80 2.15 1.70
N LEU A 253 -23.10 1.38 2.76
CA LEU A 253 -22.22 0.33 3.27
C LEU A 253 -21.94 -0.78 2.24
N LEU A 254 -22.94 -1.15 1.44
CA LEU A 254 -22.77 -2.14 0.37
C LEU A 254 -21.88 -1.59 -0.74
N LYS A 255 -22.12 -0.34 -1.17
CA LYS A 255 -21.30 0.33 -2.19
C LYS A 255 -19.84 0.45 -1.75
N ILE A 256 -19.60 0.79 -0.48
CA ILE A 256 -18.26 0.81 0.11
C ILE A 256 -17.62 -0.58 0.03
N ASN A 257 -18.32 -1.63 0.47
CA ASN A 257 -17.79 -3.00 0.42
C ASN A 257 -17.46 -3.49 -0.99
N LEU A 258 -18.33 -3.20 -1.97
CA LEU A 258 -18.10 -3.58 -3.36
C LEU A 258 -16.90 -2.84 -3.95
N LEU A 259 -16.80 -1.53 -3.68
CA LEU A 259 -15.69 -0.72 -4.15
C LEU A 259 -14.36 -1.17 -3.52
N LYS A 260 -14.33 -1.46 -2.21
CA LYS A 260 -13.13 -2.00 -1.56
C LYS A 260 -12.66 -3.28 -2.24
N LYS A 261 -13.57 -4.23 -2.50
CA LYS A 261 -13.26 -5.48 -3.23
C LYS A 261 -12.83 -5.27 -4.69
N GLU A 262 -13.28 -4.20 -5.35
CA GLU A 262 -12.85 -3.83 -6.71
C GLU A 262 -11.42 -3.27 -6.67
N LEU A 263 -11.14 -2.36 -5.73
CA LEU A 263 -9.82 -1.78 -5.55
C LEU A 263 -8.78 -2.80 -5.06
N GLU A 264 -9.16 -3.77 -4.21
CA GLU A 264 -8.27 -4.83 -3.74
C GLU A 264 -7.92 -5.85 -4.85
N ARG A 265 -8.87 -6.25 -5.70
CA ARG A 265 -8.62 -7.22 -6.79
C ARG A 265 -7.68 -6.70 -7.87
N HIS A 266 -7.65 -5.39 -8.10
CA HIS A 266 -6.70 -4.77 -9.03
C HIS A 266 -5.25 -4.81 -8.54
N ASN A 267 -4.98 -5.29 -7.31
CA ASN A 267 -3.66 -5.44 -6.73
C ASN A 267 -3.08 -6.86 -6.92
N GLU A 268 -3.88 -7.80 -7.45
CA GLU A 268 -3.54 -9.22 -7.65
C GLU A 268 -3.25 -9.59 -9.12
N MET A 269 -3.37 -8.63 -10.05
CA MET A 269 -2.96 -8.76 -11.46
C MET A 269 -1.74 -7.90 -11.75
#